data_AF-A0A2V5T8B5-F1
#
_entry.id   AF-A0A2V5T8B5-F1
#
_cell.length_a   1.000
_cell.length_b   1.000
_cell.length_c   1.000
_cell.angle_alpha   90.00
_cell.angle_beta   90.00
_cell.angle_gamma   90.00
#
_symmetry.space_group_name_H-M   'P 1'
#
loop_
_entity.id
_entity.type
_entity.pdbx_description
1 polymer ?
#
loop_
_entity_poly.entity_id
_entity_poly.type
_entity_poly.pdbx_seq_one_letter_code
_entity_poly.pdbx_strand_id
1 'polypeptide(L)'
;MIGRRRIDRTCEQLDRNELAVFREFVDDVNSMMICHGWYPCFEPVKTPATLSRRIIAYLLRNELGFDGLIMTDDLDMGAILTGYRLEDTIRLAIAAGNDLAMICHRIPEIDNVQRILATLPQDQIDRALKNVAHFKETLTPPDEFSEAAFGKIDNEICALRVAVLGEERARQTAPQNVQRSPVEMF
;
A
#
# COMPACT_ATOMS: atom_id res chain seq x y z
N MET A 1 -18.41 10.63 -1.02
CA MET A 1 -17.04 10.85 -1.54
C MET A 1 -16.05 10.32 -0.54
N ILE A 2 -15.24 9.32 -0.91
CA ILE A 2 -14.13 8.83 -0.07
C ILE A 2 -13.00 9.87 -0.16
N GLY A 3 -13.13 10.95 0.61
CA GLY A 3 -12.06 11.95 0.75
C GLY A 3 -10.90 11.35 1.56
N ARG A 4 -9.67 11.82 1.30
CA ARG A 4 -8.45 11.46 2.07
C ARG A 4 -8.78 11.36 3.55
N ARG A 5 -8.71 10.15 4.12
CA ARG A 5 -9.04 9.94 5.53
C ARG A 5 -8.00 10.69 6.35
N ARG A 6 -8.44 11.64 7.18
CA ARG A 6 -7.59 12.28 8.18
C ARG A 6 -7.48 11.34 9.38
N ILE A 7 -6.25 11.01 9.78
CA ILE A 7 -5.98 10.25 11.00
C ILE A 7 -5.51 11.25 12.04
N ASP A 8 -6.42 11.64 12.93
CA ASP A 8 -6.17 12.66 13.97
C ASP A 8 -5.63 12.00 15.24
N ARG A 9 -4.38 11.52 15.17
CA ARG A 9 -3.66 10.92 16.30
C ARG A 9 -2.29 11.57 16.46
N THR A 10 -1.80 11.63 17.69
CA THR A 10 -0.44 12.13 17.97
C THR A 10 0.61 11.11 17.48
N CYS A 11 1.86 11.55 17.30
CA CYS A 11 2.96 10.64 16.95
C CYS A 11 3.09 9.52 17.99
N GLU A 12 3.01 9.83 19.29
CA GLU A 12 3.08 8.83 20.37
C GLU A 12 1.95 7.80 20.34
N GLN A 13 0.74 8.22 19.95
CA GLN A 13 -0.38 7.30 19.81
C GLN A 13 -0.18 6.36 18.62
N LEU A 14 0.29 6.87 17.48
CA LEU A 14 0.59 6.05 16.31
C LEU A 14 1.76 5.11 16.60
N ASP A 15 2.79 5.61 17.26
CA ASP A 15 3.98 4.87 17.65
C ASP A 15 3.64 3.65 18.52
N ARG A 16 2.81 3.86 19.55
CA ARG A 16 2.40 2.80 20.49
C ARG A 16 1.45 1.77 19.86
N ASN A 17 0.72 2.13 18.80
CA ASN A 17 -0.34 1.31 18.24
C ASN A 17 -0.02 0.90 16.80
N GLU A 18 -0.44 1.71 15.81
CA GLU A 18 -0.35 1.36 14.39
C GLU A 18 1.09 1.05 13.94
N LEU A 19 2.07 1.86 14.35
CA LEU A 19 3.48 1.69 13.95
C LEU A 19 4.19 0.55 14.69
N ALA A 20 3.65 0.09 15.82
CA ALA A 20 4.25 -1.00 16.58
C ALA A 20 4.36 -2.29 15.74
N VAL A 21 3.34 -2.58 14.93
CA VAL A 21 3.35 -3.74 14.03
C VAL A 21 4.41 -3.59 12.93
N PHE A 22 4.52 -2.40 12.32
CA PHE A 22 5.52 -2.17 11.28
C PHE A 22 6.94 -2.24 11.81
N ARG A 23 7.17 -1.76 13.05
CA ARG A 23 8.47 -1.87 13.72
C ARG A 23 8.84 -3.31 14.03
N GLU A 24 7.88 -4.10 14.51
CA GLU A 24 8.10 -5.52 14.80
C GLU A 24 8.56 -6.29 13.56
N PHE A 25 7.92 -6.04 12.43
CA PHE A 25 8.15 -6.80 11.20
C PHE A 25 9.08 -6.11 10.19
N VAL A 26 9.77 -5.03 10.58
CA VAL A 26 10.54 -4.19 9.63
C VAL A 26 11.66 -4.96 8.93
N ASP A 27 12.28 -5.91 9.64
CA ASP A 27 13.36 -6.76 9.13
C ASP A 27 12.85 -8.07 8.52
N ASP A 28 11.57 -8.42 8.74
CA ASP A 28 10.99 -9.71 8.35
C ASP A 28 10.23 -9.67 7.01
N VAL A 29 9.84 -8.47 6.55
CA VAL A 29 9.06 -8.31 5.32
C VAL A 29 9.90 -7.75 4.19
N ASN A 30 9.70 -8.28 2.98
CA ASN A 30 10.43 -7.80 1.81
C ASN A 30 9.84 -6.52 1.19
N SER A 31 8.59 -6.18 1.53
CA SER A 31 7.91 -5.02 0.97
C SER A 31 6.85 -4.44 1.89
N MET A 32 6.62 -3.12 1.81
CA MET A 32 5.54 -2.42 2.48
C MET A 32 4.75 -1.53 1.51
N MET A 33 3.43 -1.49 1.70
CA MET A 33 2.52 -0.63 0.92
C MET A 33 2.10 0.59 1.73
N ILE A 34 2.10 1.77 1.10
CA ILE A 34 1.72 3.04 1.73
C ILE A 34 0.30 3.43 1.30
N CYS A 35 -0.60 3.56 2.27
CA CYS A 35 -1.99 3.96 2.03
C CYS A 35 -2.17 5.48 1.92
N HIS A 36 -3.28 5.92 1.32
CA HIS A 36 -3.57 7.35 1.06
C HIS A 36 -4.11 8.14 2.26
N GLY A 37 -3.72 7.77 3.48
CA GLY A 37 -4.09 8.47 4.72
C GLY A 37 -3.36 9.80 4.88
N TRP A 38 -4.01 10.81 5.48
CA TRP A 38 -3.34 12.03 5.90
C TRP A 38 -3.12 12.03 7.41
N TYR A 39 -1.86 12.20 7.83
CA TYR A 39 -1.43 12.13 9.23
C TYR A 39 -0.83 13.50 9.63
N PRO A 40 -1.64 14.43 10.19
CA PRO A 40 -1.20 15.80 10.51
C PRO A 40 0.01 15.88 11.44
N CYS A 41 0.21 14.87 12.29
CA CYS A 41 1.33 14.79 13.22
C CYS A 41 2.69 14.58 12.51
N PHE A 42 2.70 13.91 11.36
CA PHE A 42 3.88 13.78 10.51
C PHE A 42 3.92 14.82 9.40
N GLU A 43 2.77 15.19 8.85
CA GLU A 43 2.65 16.04 7.67
C GLU A 43 1.56 17.11 7.88
N PRO A 44 1.92 18.34 8.30
CA PRO A 44 0.95 19.38 8.63
C PRO A 44 0.10 19.82 7.43
N VAL A 45 0.68 19.78 6.23
CA VAL A 45 -0.04 20.04 4.97
C VAL A 45 -0.91 18.82 4.65
N LYS A 46 -2.07 19.02 4.01
CA LYS A 46 -3.01 17.93 3.65
C LYS A 46 -2.48 17.04 2.50
N THR A 47 -1.36 16.38 2.74
CA THR A 47 -0.66 15.50 1.80
C THR A 47 -0.88 14.04 2.22
N PRO A 48 -1.33 13.17 1.32
CA PRO A 48 -1.41 11.72 1.57
C PRO A 48 -0.04 11.15 1.95
N ALA A 49 0.00 10.14 2.82
CA ALA A 49 1.22 9.47 3.24
C ALA A 49 2.03 8.94 2.04
N THR A 50 1.34 8.39 1.05
CA THR A 50 1.88 7.92 -0.23
C THR A 50 2.72 8.96 -0.98
N LEU A 51 2.43 10.25 -0.78
CA LEU A 51 3.11 11.37 -1.43
C LEU A 51 4.00 12.17 -0.47
N SER A 52 4.08 11.77 0.81
CA SER A 52 4.84 12.49 1.84
C SER A 52 6.23 11.91 2.01
N ARG A 53 7.24 12.69 1.63
CA ARG A 53 8.65 12.38 1.93
C ARG A 53 8.93 12.25 3.42
N ARG A 54 8.18 12.95 4.28
CA ARG A 54 8.34 12.86 5.74
C ARG A 54 7.96 11.48 6.26
N ILE A 55 6.92 10.88 5.71
CA ILE A 55 6.46 9.55 6.13
C ILE A 55 7.32 8.46 5.48
N ILE A 56 7.60 8.57 4.19
CA ILE A 56 8.31 7.50 3.47
C ILE A 56 9.81 7.54 3.75
N ALA A 57 10.47 8.66 3.46
CA ALA A 57 11.93 8.76 3.59
C ALA A 57 12.39 8.95 5.04
N TYR A 58 11.69 9.75 5.86
CA TYR A 58 12.15 10.01 7.23
C TYR A 58 11.62 8.99 8.24
N LEU A 59 10.32 8.75 8.29
CA LEU A 59 9.78 7.76 9.23
C LEU A 59 10.12 6.33 8.79
N LEU A 60 9.70 5.89 7.61
CA LEU A 60 9.82 4.49 7.24
C LEU A 60 11.27 4.08 6.92
N ARG A 61 11.96 4.80 6.02
CA ARG A 61 13.35 4.47 5.67
C ARG A 61 14.34 4.76 6.81
N ASN A 62 14.31 5.97 7.38
CA ASN A 62 15.36 6.37 8.32
C ASN A 62 15.07 5.98 9.77
N GLU A 63 13.87 6.25 10.28
CA GLU A 63 13.55 6.04 11.70
C GLU A 63 13.23 4.57 12.00
N LEU A 64 12.40 3.92 11.17
CA LEU A 64 12.11 2.49 11.30
C LEU A 64 13.19 1.60 10.68
N GLY A 65 14.02 2.13 9.79
CA GLY A 65 15.14 1.39 9.19
C GLY A 65 14.74 0.43 8.07
N PHE A 66 13.56 0.61 7.46
CA PHE A 66 13.10 -0.31 6.42
C PHE A 66 13.94 -0.21 5.14
N ASP A 67 14.56 -1.30 4.71
CA ASP A 67 15.39 -1.36 3.49
C ASP A 67 14.73 -2.16 2.34
N GLY A 68 13.55 -2.73 2.56
CA GLY A 68 12.80 -3.48 1.54
C GLY A 68 12.14 -2.59 0.46
N LEU A 69 11.28 -3.18 -0.37
CA LEU A 69 10.57 -2.47 -1.43
C LEU A 69 9.39 -1.64 -0.88
N ILE A 70 9.28 -0.36 -1.24
CA ILE A 70 8.12 0.47 -0.89
C ILE A 70 7.24 0.67 -2.11
N MET A 71 5.94 0.41 -1.97
CA MET A 71 4.95 0.65 -3.03
C MET A 71 3.80 1.54 -2.57
N THR A 72 3.23 2.29 -3.50
CA THR A 72 2.00 3.03 -3.23
C THR A 72 0.81 2.06 -3.14
N ASP A 73 -0.25 2.44 -2.43
CA ASP A 73 -1.60 1.96 -2.71
C ASP A 73 -2.07 2.51 -4.09
N ASP A 74 -3.19 2.02 -4.63
CA ASP A 74 -3.65 2.35 -5.99
C ASP A 74 -3.84 3.86 -6.18
N LEU A 75 -3.04 4.45 -7.08
CA LEU A 75 -3.04 5.88 -7.37
C LEU A 75 -4.28 6.34 -8.17
N ASP A 76 -5.11 5.39 -8.61
CA ASP A 76 -6.40 5.64 -9.24
C ASP A 76 -7.54 5.75 -8.22
N MET A 77 -7.27 5.54 -6.92
CA MET A 77 -8.27 5.74 -5.89
C MET A 77 -8.67 7.22 -5.77
N GLY A 78 -9.98 7.45 -5.57
CA GLY A 78 -10.58 8.79 -5.49
C GLY A 78 -9.96 9.74 -4.45
N ALA A 79 -9.29 9.19 -3.44
CA ALA A 79 -8.56 9.95 -2.42
C ALA A 79 -7.38 10.77 -3.02
N ILE A 80 -6.73 10.25 -4.07
CA ILE A 80 -5.66 10.94 -4.80
C ILE A 80 -6.22 11.77 -5.94
N LEU A 81 -7.13 11.19 -6.75
CA LEU A 81 -7.66 11.81 -7.97
C LEU A 81 -8.34 13.17 -7.74
N THR A 82 -8.91 13.41 -6.56
CA THR A 82 -9.64 14.66 -6.28
C THR A 82 -8.75 15.88 -6.04
N GLY A 83 -7.42 15.74 -5.98
CA GLY A 83 -6.57 16.92 -5.78
C GLY A 83 -5.14 16.83 -6.30
N TYR A 84 -4.81 15.84 -7.12
CA TYR A 84 -3.53 15.78 -7.83
C TYR A 84 -3.75 15.34 -9.28
N ARG A 85 -2.99 15.93 -10.20
CA ARG A 85 -2.90 15.45 -11.58
C ARG A 85 -2.04 14.19 -11.61
N LEU A 86 -2.26 13.30 -12.59
CA LEU A 86 -1.48 12.06 -12.72
C LEU A 86 0.03 12.31 -12.68
N GLU A 87 0.50 13.29 -13.44
CA GLU A 87 1.91 13.69 -13.46
C GLU A 87 2.43 14.07 -12.07
N ASP A 88 1.74 14.97 -11.36
CA ASP A 88 2.12 15.37 -10.01
C ASP A 88 2.13 14.19 -9.05
N THR A 89 1.13 13.31 -9.14
CA THR A 89 1.04 12.11 -8.31
C THR A 89 2.25 11.20 -8.51
N ILE A 90 2.62 10.87 -9.76
CA ILE A 90 3.76 10.00 -10.05
C ILE A 90 5.06 10.64 -9.60
N ARG A 91 5.26 11.93 -9.92
CA ARG A 91 6.46 12.67 -9.54
C ARG A 91 6.63 12.73 -8.02
N LEU A 92 5.57 13.06 -7.29
CA LEU A 92 5.59 13.14 -5.83
C LEU A 92 5.76 11.77 -5.18
N ALA A 93 5.13 10.72 -5.69
CA ALA A 93 5.26 9.37 -5.14
C ALA A 93 6.72 8.87 -5.21
N ILE A 94 7.36 8.98 -6.37
CA ILE A 94 8.76 8.54 -6.54
C ILE A 94 9.72 9.44 -5.75
N ALA A 95 9.50 10.76 -5.76
CA ALA A 95 10.31 11.71 -5.00
C ALA A 95 10.16 11.54 -3.47
N ALA A 96 9.01 11.06 -2.99
CA ALA A 96 8.79 10.75 -1.59
C ALA A 96 9.60 9.54 -1.11
N GLY A 97 9.92 8.62 -2.03
CA GLY A 97 10.73 7.43 -1.75
C GLY A 97 10.08 6.10 -2.13
N ASN A 98 8.91 6.11 -2.76
CA ASN A 98 8.33 4.86 -3.30
C ASN A 98 9.21 4.31 -4.43
N ASP A 99 9.23 3.00 -4.55
CA ASP A 99 9.93 2.26 -5.60
C ASP A 99 8.96 1.76 -6.67
N LEU A 100 7.70 1.49 -6.30
CA LEU A 100 6.62 1.15 -7.22
C LEU A 100 5.43 2.11 -7.07
N ALA A 101 4.93 2.59 -8.20
CA ALA A 101 3.69 3.36 -8.32
C ALA A 101 2.59 2.47 -8.91
N MET A 102 1.57 2.13 -8.11
CA MET A 102 0.46 1.28 -8.55
C MET A 102 -0.62 2.08 -9.28
N ILE A 103 -0.98 1.63 -10.49
CA ILE A 103 -2.03 2.20 -11.34
C ILE A 103 -2.88 1.04 -11.82
N CYS A 104 -4.10 0.91 -11.31
CA CYS A 104 -4.92 -0.29 -11.54
C CYS A 104 -5.99 -0.13 -12.65
N HIS A 105 -6.47 1.08 -12.91
CA HIS A 105 -7.64 1.33 -13.76
C HIS A 105 -7.35 2.25 -14.96
N ARG A 106 -6.19 2.94 -14.98
CA ARG A 106 -5.74 3.79 -16.10
C ARG A 106 -4.68 3.13 -16.97
N ILE A 107 -4.91 1.89 -17.41
CA ILE A 107 -4.01 1.16 -18.32
C ILE A 107 -3.64 1.98 -19.58
N PRO A 108 -4.56 2.70 -20.24
CA PRO A 108 -4.21 3.53 -21.41
C PRO A 108 -3.20 4.66 -21.12
N GLU A 109 -2.99 5.04 -19.85
CA GLU A 109 -2.06 6.10 -19.45
C GLU A 109 -0.62 5.60 -19.22
N ILE A 110 -0.33 4.29 -19.39
CA ILE A 110 1.00 3.74 -19.12
C ILE A 110 2.10 4.45 -19.93
N ASP A 111 1.88 4.73 -21.22
CA ASP A 111 2.85 5.47 -22.04
C ASP A 111 3.09 6.89 -21.52
N ASN A 112 2.05 7.50 -20.94
CA ASN A 112 2.16 8.82 -20.32
C ASN A 112 2.98 8.76 -19.03
N VAL A 113 2.73 7.75 -18.20
CA VAL A 113 3.49 7.50 -16.97
C VAL A 113 4.96 7.23 -17.29
N GLN A 114 5.26 6.45 -18.33
CA GLN A 114 6.63 6.21 -18.78
C GLN A 114 7.32 7.52 -19.18
N ARG A 115 6.63 8.40 -19.93
CA ARG A 115 7.15 9.73 -20.27
C ARG A 115 7.41 10.57 -19.03
N ILE A 116 6.52 10.54 -18.04
CA ILE A 116 6.71 11.24 -16.76
C ILE A 116 7.95 10.72 -16.02
N LEU A 117 8.08 9.39 -15.88
CA LEU A 117 9.23 8.76 -15.22
C LEU A 117 10.56 9.14 -15.88
N ALA A 118 10.59 9.25 -17.22
CA ALA A 118 11.77 9.68 -17.97
C ALA A 118 12.20 11.14 -17.68
N THR A 119 11.34 11.96 -17.07
CA THR A 119 11.68 13.33 -16.65
C THR A 119 12.17 13.43 -15.21
N LEU A 120 12.12 12.32 -14.45
CA LEU A 120 12.52 12.32 -13.05
C LEU A 120 14.04 12.31 -12.88
N PRO A 121 14.56 12.80 -11.73
CA PRO A 121 15.97 12.70 -11.40
C PRO A 121 16.46 11.25 -11.46
N GLN A 122 17.57 11.01 -12.15
CA GLN A 122 18.09 9.67 -12.43
C GLN A 122 18.38 8.89 -11.13
N ASP A 123 18.88 9.56 -10.09
CA ASP A 123 19.16 8.98 -8.78
C ASP A 123 17.91 8.38 -8.12
N GLN A 124 16.73 8.98 -8.32
CA GLN A 124 15.47 8.46 -7.80
C GLN A 124 15.01 7.22 -8.55
N ILE A 125 15.18 7.21 -9.88
CA ILE A 125 14.85 6.07 -10.73
C ILE A 125 15.79 4.90 -10.46
N ASP A 126 17.09 5.15 -10.39
CA ASP A 126 18.10 4.13 -10.13
C ASP A 126 17.90 3.47 -8.75
N ARG A 127 17.57 4.27 -7.72
CA ARG A 127 17.19 3.75 -6.40
C ARG A 127 15.99 2.80 -6.51
N ALA A 128 14.91 3.26 -7.14
CA ALA A 128 13.68 2.47 -7.27
C ALA A 128 13.94 1.16 -8.03
N LEU A 129 14.65 1.22 -9.16
CA LEU A 129 14.99 0.05 -9.96
C LEU A 129 15.88 -0.93 -9.21
N LYS A 130 16.84 -0.44 -8.43
CA LYS A 130 17.68 -1.29 -7.56
C LYS A 130 16.83 -2.06 -6.55
N ASN A 131 15.91 -1.40 -5.88
CA ASN A 131 15.02 -2.02 -4.89
C ASN A 131 14.07 -3.03 -5.54
N VAL A 132 13.54 -2.71 -6.73
CA VAL A 132 12.72 -3.65 -7.52
C VAL A 132 13.52 -4.87 -7.96
N ALA A 133 14.77 -4.70 -8.40
CA ALA A 133 15.63 -5.80 -8.78
C ALA A 133 15.93 -6.72 -7.58
N HIS A 134 16.33 -6.13 -6.46
CA HIS A 134 16.57 -6.87 -5.22
C HIS A 134 15.32 -7.64 -4.75
N PHE A 135 14.15 -6.99 -4.77
CA PHE A 135 12.89 -7.65 -4.41
C PHE A 135 12.58 -8.85 -5.32
N LYS A 136 12.86 -8.77 -6.62
CA LYS A 136 12.66 -9.91 -7.53
C LYS A 136 13.56 -11.10 -7.22
N GLU A 137 14.74 -10.87 -6.65
CA GLU A 137 15.66 -11.94 -6.24
C GLU A 137 15.14 -12.71 -5.01
N THR A 138 14.29 -12.09 -4.19
CA THR A 138 13.71 -12.73 -3.01
C THR A 138 12.40 -13.47 -3.28
N LEU A 139 11.79 -13.26 -4.45
CA LEU A 139 10.53 -13.91 -4.82
C LEU A 139 10.73 -15.41 -5.10
N THR A 140 9.93 -16.22 -4.43
CA THR A 140 9.80 -17.65 -4.75
C THR A 140 8.62 -17.84 -5.73
N PRO A 141 8.77 -18.66 -6.78
CA PRO A 141 7.64 -19.02 -7.64
C PRO A 141 6.48 -19.59 -6.82
N PRO A 142 5.22 -19.24 -7.15
CA PRO A 142 4.07 -19.82 -6.47
C PRO A 142 3.99 -21.32 -6.75
N ASP A 143 3.48 -22.08 -5.78
CA ASP A 143 3.11 -23.47 -5.99
C ASP A 143 2.06 -23.61 -7.10
N GLU A 144 2.04 -24.77 -7.77
CA GLU A 144 1.00 -25.07 -8.73
C GLU A 144 -0.37 -25.12 -8.04
N PHE A 145 -1.37 -24.47 -8.65
CA PHE A 145 -2.71 -24.42 -8.08
C PHE A 145 -3.33 -25.83 -8.01
N SER A 146 -3.88 -26.17 -6.85
CA SER A 146 -4.62 -27.42 -6.63
C SER A 146 -5.94 -27.11 -5.94
N GLU A 147 -7.06 -27.42 -6.60
CA GLU A 147 -8.40 -27.26 -6.04
C GLU A 147 -8.58 -28.09 -4.75
N ALA A 148 -7.97 -29.28 -4.69
CA ALA A 148 -8.00 -30.13 -3.51
C ALA A 148 -7.21 -29.52 -2.33
N ALA A 149 -6.02 -28.97 -2.59
CA ALA A 149 -5.23 -28.30 -1.55
C ALA A 149 -5.93 -27.01 -1.06
N PHE A 150 -6.48 -26.23 -1.98
CA PHE A 150 -7.28 -25.05 -1.67
C PHE A 150 -8.49 -25.42 -0.79
N GLY A 151 -9.28 -26.42 -1.19
CA GLY A 151 -10.45 -26.87 -0.43
C GLY A 151 -10.09 -27.40 0.96
N LYS A 152 -8.91 -28.02 1.11
CA LYS A 152 -8.41 -28.42 2.44
C LYS A 152 -8.18 -27.22 3.34
N ILE A 153 -7.42 -26.22 2.86
CA ILE A 153 -7.13 -24.99 3.62
C ILE A 153 -8.41 -24.22 3.94
N ASP A 154 -9.33 -24.11 2.98
CA ASP A 154 -10.62 -23.44 3.17
C ASP A 154 -11.45 -24.10 4.28
N ASN A 155 -11.50 -25.44 4.31
CA ASN A 155 -12.16 -26.20 5.37
C ASN A 155 -11.48 -26.01 6.74
N GLU A 156 -10.15 -25.98 6.79
CA GLU A 156 -9.40 -25.72 8.03
C GLU A 156 -9.69 -24.30 8.57
N ILE A 157 -9.71 -23.29 7.70
CA ILE A 157 -10.10 -21.92 8.05
C ILE A 157 -11.55 -21.87 8.53
N CYS A 158 -12.47 -22.58 7.86
CA CYS A 158 -13.87 -22.66 8.27
C CYS A 158 -14.01 -23.30 9.66
N ALA A 159 -13.31 -24.40 9.91
CA ALA A 159 -13.29 -25.07 11.22
C ALA A 159 -12.76 -24.14 12.32
N LEU A 160 -11.67 -23.40 12.06
CA LEU A 160 -11.15 -22.38 12.99
C LEU A 160 -12.16 -21.26 13.25
N ARG A 161 -12.84 -20.78 12.22
CA ARG A 161 -13.92 -19.78 12.37
C ARG A 161 -15.05 -20.30 13.25
N VAL A 162 -15.48 -21.55 13.06
CA VAL A 162 -16.50 -22.18 13.91
C VAL A 162 -16.03 -22.31 15.35
N ALA A 163 -14.78 -22.75 15.57
CA ALA A 163 -14.22 -22.91 16.90
C ALA A 163 -14.12 -21.58 17.67
N VAL A 164 -13.83 -20.47 16.99
CA VAL A 164 -13.66 -19.14 17.60
C VAL A 164 -14.98 -18.38 17.74
N LEU A 165 -15.86 -18.45 16.73
CA LEU A 165 -17.05 -17.61 16.64
C LEU A 165 -18.36 -18.34 16.94
N GLY A 166 -18.36 -19.68 16.94
CA GLY A 166 -19.54 -20.53 16.92
C GLY A 166 -20.11 -20.71 15.50
N GLU A 167 -20.88 -21.78 15.28
CA GLU A 167 -21.39 -22.17 13.96
C GLU A 167 -22.20 -21.06 13.26
N GLU A 168 -23.07 -20.39 14.00
CA GLU A 168 -23.98 -19.37 13.45
C GLU A 168 -23.22 -18.17 12.88
N ARG A 169 -22.27 -17.62 13.66
CA ARG A 169 -21.46 -16.47 13.25
C ARG A 169 -20.42 -16.85 12.20
N ALA A 170 -19.89 -18.07 12.24
CA ALA A 170 -18.91 -18.51 11.25
C ALA A 170 -19.48 -18.52 9.82
N ARG A 171 -20.77 -18.87 9.67
CA ARG A 171 -21.51 -18.91 8.39
C ARG A 171 -21.96 -17.54 7.88
N GLN A 172 -21.88 -16.49 8.70
CA GLN A 172 -22.19 -15.14 8.24
C GLN A 172 -21.10 -14.65 7.28
N THR A 173 -21.50 -14.36 6.04
CA THR A 173 -20.67 -13.68 5.06
C THR A 173 -20.86 -12.16 5.18
N ALA A 174 -19.88 -11.37 4.74
CA ALA A 174 -20.02 -9.93 4.74
C ALA A 174 -21.26 -9.52 3.92
N PRO A 175 -22.09 -8.58 4.39
CA PRO A 175 -23.28 -8.16 3.64
C PRO A 175 -22.87 -7.62 2.26
N GLN A 176 -23.51 -8.10 1.19
CA GLN A 176 -23.20 -7.70 -0.20
C GLN A 176 -23.44 -6.20 -0.49
N ASN A 177 -24.09 -5.47 0.43
CA ASN A 177 -24.38 -4.04 0.36
C ASN A 177 -23.30 -3.15 1.00
N VAL A 178 -22.06 -3.61 1.14
CA VAL A 178 -20.94 -2.71 1.46
C VAL A 178 -20.76 -1.75 0.29
N GLN A 179 -20.62 -0.46 0.59
CA GLN A 179 -20.34 0.59 -0.38
C GLN A 179 -19.11 0.18 -1.22
N ARG A 180 -19.35 -0.20 -2.49
CA ARG A 180 -18.27 -0.55 -3.42
C ARG A 180 -17.32 0.63 -3.55
N SER A 181 -16.03 0.32 -3.56
CA SER A 181 -15.03 1.36 -3.78
C SER A 181 -15.31 2.02 -5.14
N PRO A 182 -15.22 3.35 -5.27
CA PRO A 182 -15.40 4.03 -6.55
C PRO A 182 -14.49 3.49 -7.66
N VAL A 183 -13.38 2.83 -7.30
CA VAL A 183 -12.46 2.19 -8.27
C VAL A 183 -13.06 0.95 -8.92
N GLU A 184 -13.98 0.22 -8.26
CA GLU A 184 -14.66 -0.96 -8.81
C GLU A 184 -15.73 -0.62 -9.86
N MET A 185 -15.90 0.66 -10.18
CA MET A 185 -16.86 1.16 -11.15
C MET A 185 -16.21 1.57 -12.48
N PHE A 186 -14.88 1.42 -12.59
CA PHE A 186 -14.10 1.69 -13.80
C PHE A 186 -13.70 0.41 -14.51
#